data_AF-A0A1F5AX37-F1
#
_entry.id   AF-A0A1F5AX37-F1
#
_cell.length_a   1.000
_cell.length_b   1.000
_cell.length_c   1.000
_cell.angle_alpha   90.00
_cell.angle_beta   90.00
_cell.angle_gamma   90.00
#
_symmetry.space_group_name_H-M   'P 1'
#
loop_
_entity.id
_entity.type
_entity.pdbx_description
1 polymer ?
#
loop_
_entity_poly.entity_id
_entity_poly.type
_entity_poly.pdbx_seq_one_letter_code
_entity_poly.pdbx_strand_id
1 'polypeptide(L)'
;MRQYPGGPPVPPYDNAAWTLPLQMGVACDEIEEAFEAKLEKIDAVPFPKAPAKQGQGAYVLLNSQVNASYAAVFALLKDKAETWRTTATVKVKGADVPAGSFIVKNSPEVKKALPALLDKLHLTILDLDDVAALPKASLKSPRIGLFQSWRGNADEGWTRYVFDDMGIPYKSLHNADIKGTKEKKADLRADYDVLVFADENANTIKGTRPGATPGAGGAESPMARMPRQGSVPPEYEGGIGQEGVDALKAFVEKGGILVALNGASDFAISEFGAPARNTLTGIDRTKFFCPTSILRILVDNETPIGYGMPKEAAAMFVNSLAFSTSSPPFDWDRKVVASYPEEEVLLSGWLMGEEYLTRKAAVVDTKWKDGRIILIGVRCQNRAQSHGTYKFLLNALLYPEAK
;
A
#
# COMPACT_ATOMS: atom_id res chain seq x y z
N MET A 1 18.61 18.10 19.02
CA MET A 1 18.25 17.78 17.61
C MET A 1 18.96 18.64 16.56
N ARG A 2 19.51 19.84 16.83
CA ARG A 2 20.18 20.69 15.81
C ARG A 2 21.69 20.75 16.02
N GLN A 3 22.46 20.99 14.95
CA GLN A 3 23.92 21.12 15.01
C GLN A 3 24.37 22.37 15.79
N TYR A 4 23.58 23.45 15.72
CA TYR A 4 23.74 24.70 16.47
C TYR A 4 22.38 25.44 16.55
N PRO A 5 22.20 26.46 17.40
CA PRO A 5 20.94 27.23 17.48
C PRO A 5 20.53 27.81 16.11
N GLY A 6 19.33 27.47 15.63
CA GLY A 6 18.83 27.85 14.30
C GLY A 6 19.40 27.05 13.11
N GLY A 7 20.39 26.17 13.35
CA GLY A 7 21.01 25.34 12.32
C GLY A 7 20.18 24.11 11.90
N PRO A 8 20.66 23.34 10.91
CA PRO A 8 20.00 22.12 10.45
C PRO A 8 19.94 21.05 11.54
N PRO A 9 18.95 20.14 11.47
CA PRO A 9 18.88 19.01 12.38
C PRO A 9 20.04 18.04 12.14
N VAL A 10 20.57 17.48 13.24
CA VAL A 10 21.52 16.36 13.19
C VAL A 10 20.73 15.11 12.81
N PRO A 11 21.02 14.45 11.67
CA PRO A 11 20.35 13.20 11.34
C PRO A 11 20.75 12.08 12.32
N PRO A 12 19.87 11.09 12.56
CA PRO A 12 20.26 9.87 13.24
C PRO A 12 21.33 9.11 12.41
N TYR A 13 22.05 8.19 13.05
CA TYR A 13 23.02 7.33 12.36
C TYR A 13 22.36 6.46 11.28
N ASP A 14 21.17 5.91 11.58
CA ASP A 14 20.34 5.14 10.65
C ASP A 14 18.87 5.63 10.70
N ASN A 15 17.99 4.96 11.44
CA ASN A 15 16.59 5.33 11.59
C ASN A 15 16.33 5.95 12.98
N ALA A 16 15.38 6.90 13.07
CA ALA A 16 14.97 7.41 14.38
C ALA A 16 13.99 6.47 15.10
N ALA A 17 13.20 5.69 14.36
CA ALA A 17 12.27 4.71 14.91
C ALA A 17 12.52 3.30 14.38
N TRP A 18 12.46 2.32 15.28
CA TRP A 18 12.38 0.89 14.97
C TRP A 18 11.46 0.14 15.96
N THR A 19 10.29 0.71 16.25
CA THR A 19 9.34 0.09 17.18
C THR A 19 8.52 -0.98 16.45
N LEU A 20 9.00 -2.23 16.51
CA LEU A 20 8.40 -3.36 15.79
C LEU A 20 6.91 -3.58 16.10
N PRO A 21 6.42 -3.54 17.36
CA PRO A 21 5.00 -3.74 17.64
C PRO A 21 4.11 -2.76 16.88
N LEU A 22 4.47 -1.48 16.86
CA LEU A 22 3.74 -0.44 16.11
C LEU A 22 3.73 -0.72 14.60
N GLN A 23 4.88 -1.08 14.01
CA GLN A 23 4.97 -1.42 12.58
C GLN A 23 4.14 -2.65 12.22
N MET A 24 4.09 -3.63 13.11
CA MET A 24 3.34 -4.86 12.91
C MET A 24 1.84 -4.72 13.20
N GLY A 25 1.41 -3.59 13.78
CA GLY A 25 0.02 -3.38 14.22
C GLY A 25 -0.36 -4.23 15.43
N VAL A 26 0.62 -4.51 16.31
CA VAL A 26 0.47 -5.30 17.53
C VAL A 26 0.44 -4.36 18.74
N ALA A 27 -0.59 -4.50 19.57
CA ALA A 27 -0.67 -3.79 20.84
C ALA A 27 0.43 -4.30 21.78
N CYS A 28 1.11 -3.38 22.45
CA CYS A 28 2.20 -3.69 23.37
C CYS A 28 2.06 -2.79 24.59
N ASP A 29 1.99 -3.39 25.77
CA ASP A 29 2.01 -2.70 27.05
C ASP A 29 3.42 -2.82 27.63
N GLU A 30 4.10 -1.69 27.81
CA GLU A 30 5.40 -1.64 28.48
C GLU A 30 5.19 -1.66 29.98
N ILE A 31 5.91 -2.54 30.68
CA ILE A 31 5.83 -2.69 32.13
C ILE A 31 7.22 -2.37 32.71
N GLU A 32 7.34 -1.20 33.33
CA GLU A 32 8.59 -0.72 33.92
C GLU A 32 8.79 -1.21 35.36
N GLU A 33 7.69 -1.47 36.08
CA GLU A 33 7.73 -1.92 37.47
C GLU A 33 7.66 -3.45 37.58
N ALA A 34 8.27 -4.00 38.62
CA ALA A 34 8.14 -5.42 38.90
C ALA A 34 6.68 -5.79 39.18
N PHE A 35 6.17 -6.81 38.51
CA PHE A 35 4.82 -7.31 38.70
C PHE A 35 4.82 -8.84 38.84
N GLU A 36 3.81 -9.37 39.52
CA GLU A 36 3.58 -10.80 39.61
C GLU A 36 2.51 -11.22 38.61
N ALA A 37 2.79 -12.27 37.83
CA ALA A 37 1.82 -12.88 36.93
C ALA A 37 1.91 -14.40 36.99
N LYS A 38 0.76 -15.06 36.82
CA LYS A 38 0.67 -16.51 36.66
C LYS A 38 1.04 -16.85 35.21
N LEU A 39 2.31 -17.11 34.98
CA LEU A 39 2.84 -17.43 33.65
C LEU A 39 3.09 -18.93 33.51
N GLU A 40 2.79 -19.48 32.34
CA GLU A 40 3.16 -20.84 31.95
C GLU A 40 4.30 -20.75 30.93
N LYS A 41 5.36 -21.54 31.12
CA LYS A 41 6.45 -21.61 30.15
C LYS A 41 5.95 -22.34 28.91
N ILE A 42 6.00 -21.68 27.77
CA ILE A 42 5.81 -22.29 26.46
C ILE A 42 7.17 -22.54 25.79
N ASP A 43 7.35 -23.71 25.19
CA ASP A 43 8.60 -24.04 24.48
C ASP A 43 8.62 -23.48 23.04
N ALA A 44 7.45 -23.12 22.50
CA ALA A 44 7.29 -22.47 21.20
C ALA A 44 6.04 -21.58 21.19
N VAL A 45 6.03 -20.55 20.34
CA VAL A 45 4.85 -19.70 20.13
C VAL A 45 3.77 -20.52 19.43
N PRO A 46 2.61 -20.78 20.06
CA PRO A 46 1.56 -21.55 19.42
C PRO A 46 0.91 -20.71 18.33
N PHE A 47 0.81 -21.28 17.12
CA PHE A 47 -0.04 -20.68 16.09
C PHE A 47 -1.52 -20.83 16.47
N PRO A 48 -2.37 -19.85 16.08
CA PRO A 48 -3.82 -20.01 16.18
C PRO A 48 -4.26 -21.32 15.50
N LYS A 49 -4.89 -22.21 16.26
CA LYS A 49 -5.45 -23.44 15.70
C LYS A 49 -6.82 -23.14 15.13
N ALA A 50 -6.95 -23.43 13.84
CA ALA A 50 -8.20 -23.35 13.13
C ALA A 50 -9.21 -24.37 13.77
N PRO A 51 -10.47 -23.98 14.06
CA PRO A 51 -11.48 -24.90 14.62
C PRO A 51 -11.66 -26.17 13.78
N ALA A 52 -11.90 -27.31 14.45
CA ALA A 52 -12.23 -28.54 13.76
C ALA A 52 -13.55 -28.39 12.98
N LYS A 53 -13.58 -28.81 11.71
CA LYS A 53 -14.76 -28.78 10.81
C LYS A 53 -15.27 -27.39 10.39
N GLN A 54 -14.39 -26.42 10.17
CA GLN A 54 -14.76 -25.20 9.43
C GLN A 54 -14.78 -25.44 7.91
N GLY A 55 -15.39 -24.51 7.16
CA GLY A 55 -15.48 -24.59 5.70
C GLY A 55 -16.55 -25.55 5.21
N GLN A 56 -17.60 -25.77 5.99
CA GLN A 56 -18.74 -26.63 5.66
C GLN A 56 -19.93 -25.86 5.06
N GLY A 57 -19.99 -24.55 5.29
CA GLY A 57 -21.06 -23.69 4.76
C GLY A 57 -21.06 -23.62 3.23
N ALA A 58 -22.17 -23.16 2.66
CA ALA A 58 -22.25 -22.87 1.23
C ALA A 58 -21.29 -21.73 0.82
N TYR A 59 -20.95 -20.85 1.76
CA TYR A 59 -19.96 -19.80 1.65
C TYR A 59 -19.07 -19.79 2.88
N VAL A 60 -17.87 -19.24 2.73
CA VAL A 60 -16.93 -19.01 3.82
C VAL A 60 -16.57 -17.54 3.90
N LEU A 61 -16.32 -17.04 5.10
CA LEU A 61 -15.96 -15.66 5.35
C LEU A 61 -14.56 -15.57 5.96
N LEU A 62 -13.70 -14.75 5.35
CA LEU A 62 -12.37 -14.41 5.83
C LEU A 62 -12.33 -12.96 6.31
N ASN A 63 -11.87 -12.73 7.54
CA ASN A 63 -11.87 -11.41 8.17
C ASN A 63 -10.81 -10.49 7.53
N SER A 64 -11.21 -9.28 7.10
CA SER A 64 -10.32 -8.28 6.51
C SER A 64 -9.29 -7.69 7.47
N GLN A 65 -9.47 -7.83 8.79
CA GLN A 65 -8.49 -7.36 9.78
C GLN A 65 -7.19 -8.19 9.78
N VAL A 66 -7.23 -9.41 9.24
CA VAL A 66 -6.10 -10.35 9.24
C VAL A 66 -5.41 -10.34 7.88
N ASN A 67 -4.11 -10.00 7.81
CA ASN A 67 -3.36 -9.93 6.55
C ASN A 67 -3.32 -11.29 5.82
N ALA A 68 -3.23 -12.39 6.56
CA ALA A 68 -3.24 -13.74 5.98
C ALA A 68 -4.53 -14.05 5.20
N SER A 69 -5.67 -13.42 5.53
CA SER A 69 -6.91 -13.54 4.74
C SER A 69 -6.73 -13.08 3.30
N TYR A 70 -5.91 -12.05 3.06
CA TYR A 70 -5.63 -11.55 1.71
C TYR A 70 -4.83 -12.57 0.90
N ALA A 71 -3.80 -13.18 1.51
CA ALA A 71 -3.01 -14.24 0.87
C ALA A 71 -3.90 -15.44 0.49
N ALA A 72 -4.78 -15.87 1.39
CA ALA A 72 -5.76 -16.92 1.11
C ALA A 72 -6.70 -16.54 -0.05
N VAL A 73 -7.20 -15.30 -0.08
CA VAL A 73 -8.09 -14.81 -1.14
C VAL A 73 -7.38 -14.75 -2.48
N PHE A 74 -6.12 -14.30 -2.56
CA PHE A 74 -5.35 -14.37 -3.81
C PHE A 74 -5.17 -15.80 -4.30
N ALA A 75 -4.89 -16.75 -3.40
CA ALA A 75 -4.80 -18.16 -3.75
C ALA A 75 -6.12 -18.72 -4.30
N LEU A 76 -7.26 -18.38 -3.68
CA LEU A 76 -8.59 -18.83 -4.13
C LEU A 76 -9.02 -18.15 -5.44
N LEU A 77 -8.71 -16.87 -5.63
CA LEU A 77 -8.98 -16.11 -6.86
C LEU A 77 -8.16 -16.62 -8.05
N LYS A 78 -6.96 -17.16 -7.81
CA LYS A 78 -6.15 -17.82 -8.84
C LYS A 78 -6.88 -19.04 -9.43
N ASP A 79 -7.61 -19.75 -8.58
CA ASP A 79 -8.46 -20.90 -8.96
C ASP A 79 -9.90 -20.47 -9.32
N LYS A 80 -10.10 -19.17 -9.61
CA LYS A 80 -11.36 -18.58 -10.08
C LYS A 80 -12.53 -18.70 -9.10
N ALA A 81 -12.25 -18.74 -7.79
CA ALA A 81 -13.29 -18.74 -6.77
C ALA A 81 -14.17 -17.49 -6.85
N GLU A 82 -15.49 -17.67 -6.88
CA GLU A 82 -16.45 -16.57 -6.80
C GLU A 82 -16.35 -15.88 -5.43
N THR A 83 -15.97 -14.61 -5.43
CA THR A 83 -15.63 -13.85 -4.23
C THR A 83 -16.32 -12.48 -4.20
N TRP A 84 -16.71 -12.05 -3.01
CA TRP A 84 -17.25 -10.73 -2.72
C TRP A 84 -16.54 -10.11 -1.52
N ARG A 85 -16.66 -8.79 -1.37
CA ARG A 85 -16.28 -8.07 -0.15
C ARG A 85 -17.53 -7.51 0.53
N THR A 86 -17.62 -7.60 1.85
CA THR A 86 -18.65 -6.88 2.61
C THR A 86 -18.46 -5.37 2.43
N THR A 87 -19.53 -4.60 2.27
CA THR A 87 -19.44 -3.14 2.10
C THR A 87 -19.79 -2.36 3.37
N ALA A 88 -20.20 -3.07 4.43
CA ALA A 88 -20.50 -2.53 5.74
C ALA A 88 -20.17 -3.59 6.81
N THR A 89 -20.10 -3.17 8.06
CA THR A 89 -20.04 -4.10 9.20
C THR A 89 -21.33 -4.89 9.28
N VAL A 90 -21.24 -6.22 9.43
CA VAL A 90 -22.39 -7.13 9.48
C VAL A 90 -22.28 -8.06 10.68
N LYS A 91 -23.43 -8.46 11.26
CA LYS A 91 -23.47 -9.50 12.28
C LYS A 91 -23.68 -10.86 11.63
N VAL A 92 -22.74 -11.78 11.87
CA VAL A 92 -22.80 -13.17 11.38
C VAL A 92 -22.64 -14.10 12.58
N LYS A 93 -23.63 -14.97 12.82
CA LYS A 93 -23.59 -15.96 13.92
C LYS A 93 -23.20 -15.36 15.29
N GLY A 94 -23.66 -14.13 15.55
CA GLY A 94 -23.38 -13.40 16.80
C GLY A 94 -22.04 -12.64 16.84
N ALA A 95 -21.17 -12.80 15.83
CA ALA A 95 -19.91 -12.06 15.72
C ALA A 95 -20.06 -10.84 14.81
N ASP A 96 -19.39 -9.74 15.17
CA ASP A 96 -19.26 -8.57 14.31
C ASP A 96 -18.17 -8.80 13.28
N VAL A 97 -18.54 -8.69 12.00
CA VAL A 97 -17.64 -8.84 10.87
C VAL A 97 -17.44 -7.46 10.22
N PRO A 98 -16.20 -6.96 10.14
CA PRO A 98 -15.94 -5.62 9.63
C PRO A 98 -16.20 -5.53 8.11
N ALA A 99 -16.40 -4.29 7.65
CA ALA A 99 -16.41 -3.97 6.22
C ALA A 99 -15.12 -4.45 5.52
N GLY A 100 -15.26 -4.83 4.26
CA GLY A 100 -14.22 -5.35 3.41
C GLY A 100 -13.79 -6.79 3.67
N SER A 101 -14.45 -7.50 4.59
CA SER A 101 -14.25 -8.93 4.79
C SER A 101 -14.64 -9.71 3.54
N PHE A 102 -13.97 -10.82 3.30
CA PHE A 102 -14.13 -11.58 2.06
C PHE A 102 -15.16 -12.69 2.24
N ILE A 103 -16.11 -12.77 1.33
CA ILE A 103 -17.08 -13.85 1.23
C ILE A 103 -16.69 -14.66 0.00
N VAL A 104 -16.41 -15.94 0.17
CA VAL A 104 -16.04 -16.85 -0.93
C VAL A 104 -17.09 -17.95 -1.02
N LYS A 105 -17.60 -18.21 -2.23
CA LYS A 105 -18.48 -19.36 -2.49
C LYS A 105 -17.69 -20.64 -2.32
N ASN A 106 -18.21 -21.56 -1.52
CA ASN A 106 -17.53 -22.81 -1.18
C ASN A 106 -17.81 -23.89 -2.24
N SER A 107 -17.32 -23.66 -3.47
CA SER A 107 -17.40 -24.62 -4.57
C SER A 107 -16.58 -25.90 -4.27
N PRO A 108 -16.75 -27.00 -5.03
CA PRO A 108 -15.94 -28.21 -4.86
C PRO A 108 -14.42 -27.95 -4.89
N GLU A 109 -13.96 -27.03 -5.74
CA GLU A 109 -12.56 -26.64 -5.87
C GLU A 109 -12.08 -25.91 -4.61
N VAL A 110 -12.88 -24.95 -4.11
CA VAL A 110 -12.59 -24.24 -2.85
C VAL A 110 -12.57 -25.22 -1.68
N LYS A 111 -13.55 -26.13 -1.56
CA LYS A 111 -13.60 -27.15 -0.51
C LYS A 111 -12.34 -28.03 -0.48
N LYS A 112 -11.76 -28.30 -1.65
CA LYS A 112 -10.53 -29.09 -1.79
C LYS A 112 -9.29 -28.30 -1.36
N ALA A 113 -9.18 -27.03 -1.75
CA ALA A 113 -7.99 -26.21 -1.48
C ALA A 113 -7.97 -25.62 -0.07
N LEU A 114 -9.14 -25.29 0.49
CA LEU A 114 -9.30 -24.52 1.71
C LEU A 114 -8.61 -25.14 2.94
N PRO A 115 -8.69 -26.46 3.23
CA PRO A 115 -8.06 -27.02 4.43
C PRO A 115 -6.55 -26.79 4.48
N ALA A 116 -5.85 -26.96 3.36
CA ALA A 116 -4.40 -26.74 3.28
C ALA A 116 -4.03 -25.25 3.42
N LEU A 117 -4.87 -24.35 2.89
CA LEU A 117 -4.68 -22.90 3.06
C LEU A 117 -4.86 -22.46 4.51
N LEU A 118 -5.91 -22.96 5.18
CA LEU A 118 -6.19 -22.62 6.58
C LEU A 118 -5.10 -23.12 7.52
N ASP A 119 -4.58 -24.33 7.27
CA ASP A 119 -3.46 -24.89 8.04
C ASP A 119 -2.17 -24.10 7.83
N LYS A 120 -1.78 -23.87 6.56
CA LYS A 120 -0.55 -23.13 6.20
C LYS A 120 -0.55 -21.69 6.73
N LEU A 121 -1.71 -21.02 6.67
CA LEU A 121 -1.83 -19.60 7.02
C LEU A 121 -2.33 -19.37 8.46
N HIS A 122 -2.59 -20.45 9.21
CA HIS A 122 -3.14 -20.41 10.57
C HIS A 122 -4.41 -19.54 10.68
N LEU A 123 -5.30 -19.68 9.69
CA LEU A 123 -6.50 -18.86 9.55
C LEU A 123 -7.72 -19.52 10.19
N THR A 124 -8.56 -18.68 10.80
CA THR A 124 -9.91 -19.06 11.22
C THR A 124 -10.93 -18.37 10.32
N ILE A 125 -11.96 -19.09 9.89
CA ILE A 125 -13.03 -18.58 9.04
C ILE A 125 -14.40 -18.76 9.69
N LEU A 126 -15.41 -18.05 9.14
CA LEU A 126 -16.81 -18.28 9.49
C LEU A 126 -17.53 -18.98 8.33
N ASP A 127 -18.31 -20.00 8.65
CA ASP A 127 -19.21 -20.65 7.70
C ASP A 127 -20.52 -19.88 7.54
N LEU A 128 -21.00 -19.76 6.30
CA LEU A 128 -22.23 -19.09 5.92
C LEU A 128 -23.08 -19.99 5.04
N ASP A 129 -24.39 -20.03 5.30
CA ASP A 129 -25.34 -20.81 4.48
C ASP A 129 -25.94 -19.98 3.34
N ASP A 130 -26.15 -18.68 3.59
CA ASP A 130 -26.62 -17.71 2.60
C ASP A 130 -25.92 -16.36 2.81
N VAL A 131 -25.84 -15.59 1.72
CA VAL A 131 -25.20 -14.27 1.65
C VAL A 131 -26.10 -13.24 0.98
N ALA A 132 -27.31 -13.60 0.53
CA ALA A 132 -28.19 -12.72 -0.26
C ALA A 132 -28.49 -11.39 0.46
N ALA A 133 -28.81 -11.46 1.75
CA ALA A 133 -29.12 -10.28 2.58
C ALA A 133 -27.89 -9.45 2.99
N LEU A 134 -26.66 -9.94 2.77
CA LEU A 134 -25.45 -9.23 3.17
C LEU A 134 -25.10 -8.10 2.18
N PRO A 135 -24.84 -6.87 2.67
CA PRO A 135 -24.31 -5.79 1.85
C PRO A 135 -22.90 -6.17 1.38
N LYS A 136 -22.78 -6.45 0.08
CA LYS A 136 -21.55 -6.94 -0.54
C LYS A 136 -21.37 -6.40 -1.96
N ALA A 137 -20.12 -6.36 -2.40
CA ALA A 137 -19.70 -6.01 -3.75
C ALA A 137 -18.84 -7.13 -4.34
N SER A 138 -18.95 -7.35 -5.65
CA SER A 138 -18.18 -8.38 -6.36
C SER A 138 -16.69 -8.09 -6.30
N LEU A 139 -15.87 -9.14 -6.27
CA LEU A 139 -14.42 -9.04 -6.35
C LEU A 139 -13.91 -9.92 -7.49
N LYS A 140 -13.24 -9.30 -8.45
CA LYS A 140 -12.57 -10.00 -9.54
C LYS A 140 -11.17 -10.42 -9.15
N SER A 141 -10.67 -11.47 -9.81
CA SER A 141 -9.25 -11.83 -9.77
C SER A 141 -8.44 -10.80 -10.59
N PRO A 142 -7.62 -9.94 -9.95
CA PRO A 142 -6.97 -8.84 -10.65
C PRO A 142 -5.72 -9.30 -11.40
N ARG A 143 -5.50 -8.77 -12.60
CA ARG A 143 -4.21 -8.89 -13.31
C ARG A 143 -3.32 -7.72 -12.91
N ILE A 144 -2.29 -8.00 -12.14
CA ILE A 144 -1.46 -6.97 -11.50
C ILE A 144 -0.15 -6.80 -12.28
N GLY A 145 0.18 -5.56 -12.61
CA GLY A 145 1.50 -5.16 -13.10
C GLY A 145 2.26 -4.37 -12.05
N LEU A 146 3.54 -4.67 -11.83
CA LEU A 146 4.43 -3.91 -10.94
C LEU A 146 5.51 -3.24 -11.80
N PHE A 147 5.54 -1.91 -11.80
CA PHE A 147 6.54 -1.19 -12.56
C PHE A 147 7.93 -1.31 -11.92
N GLN A 148 8.90 -1.74 -12.72
CA GLN A 148 10.30 -1.89 -12.36
C GLN A 148 11.16 -1.03 -13.29
N SER A 149 11.68 0.06 -12.75
CA SER A 149 12.64 0.90 -13.48
C SER A 149 13.99 0.20 -13.60
N TRP A 150 14.75 0.58 -14.63
CA TRP A 150 16.14 0.14 -14.80
C TRP A 150 17.14 0.82 -13.85
N ARG A 151 16.64 1.61 -12.88
CA ARG A 151 17.47 2.46 -12.01
C ARG A 151 17.78 1.83 -10.64
N GLY A 152 17.41 0.57 -10.44
CA GLY A 152 17.64 -0.15 -9.18
C GLY A 152 16.81 0.44 -8.04
N ASN A 153 15.53 0.11 -7.99
CA ASN A 153 14.62 0.59 -6.96
C ASN A 153 14.48 -0.44 -5.82
N ALA A 154 15.06 -0.13 -4.65
CA ALA A 154 14.96 -1.01 -3.48
C ALA A 154 13.52 -1.16 -2.96
N ASP A 155 12.69 -0.10 -3.02
CA ASP A 155 11.30 -0.17 -2.57
C ASP A 155 10.45 -1.06 -3.47
N GLU A 156 10.69 -1.05 -4.78
CA GLU A 156 10.10 -2.00 -5.72
C GLU A 156 10.48 -3.43 -5.35
N GLY A 157 11.76 -3.69 -5.06
CA GLY A 157 12.22 -5.01 -4.61
C GLY A 157 11.52 -5.49 -3.34
N TRP A 158 11.31 -4.60 -2.36
CA TRP A 158 10.53 -4.92 -1.16
C TRP A 158 9.05 -5.15 -1.47
N THR A 159 8.45 -4.35 -2.35
CA THR A 159 7.05 -4.53 -2.78
C THR A 159 6.87 -5.89 -3.44
N ARG A 160 7.83 -6.26 -4.29
CA ARG A 160 7.89 -7.57 -4.95
C ARG A 160 8.04 -8.71 -3.94
N TYR A 161 8.89 -8.55 -2.93
CA TYR A 161 9.02 -9.52 -1.85
C TYR A 161 7.70 -9.71 -1.08
N VAL A 162 6.96 -8.64 -0.77
CA VAL A 162 5.63 -8.76 -0.14
C VAL A 162 4.66 -9.51 -1.04
N PHE A 163 4.71 -9.29 -2.36
CA PHE A 163 3.87 -10.03 -3.30
C PHE A 163 4.24 -11.52 -3.35
N ASP A 164 5.53 -11.84 -3.41
CA ASP A 164 6.03 -13.22 -3.43
C ASP A 164 5.69 -13.97 -2.13
N ASP A 165 5.92 -13.35 -0.97
CA ASP A 165 5.63 -13.92 0.36
C ASP A 165 4.13 -14.22 0.55
N MET A 166 3.28 -13.31 0.09
CA MET A 166 1.81 -13.45 0.17
C MET A 166 1.21 -14.26 -0.99
N GLY A 167 2.02 -14.70 -1.97
CA GLY A 167 1.56 -15.47 -3.13
C GLY A 167 0.69 -14.68 -4.12
N ILE A 168 0.86 -13.36 -4.19
CA ILE A 168 0.12 -12.46 -5.06
C ILE A 168 0.67 -12.61 -6.49
N PRO A 169 -0.15 -12.96 -7.49
CA PRO A 169 0.32 -13.03 -8.88
C PRO A 169 0.50 -11.63 -9.47
N TYR A 170 1.68 -11.35 -10.01
CA TYR A 170 1.99 -10.10 -10.72
C TYR A 170 2.91 -10.35 -11.91
N LYS A 171 3.03 -9.36 -12.80
CA LYS A 171 4.09 -9.27 -13.80
C LYS A 171 4.92 -8.01 -13.55
N SER A 172 6.23 -8.13 -13.58
CA SER A 172 7.12 -6.97 -13.62
C SER A 172 7.02 -6.29 -14.98
N LEU A 173 6.93 -4.97 -14.99
CA LEU A 173 6.81 -4.14 -16.18
C LEU A 173 7.98 -3.17 -16.27
N HIS A 174 8.66 -3.14 -17.39
CA HIS A 174 9.68 -2.17 -17.68
C HIS A 174 9.15 -1.06 -18.58
N ASN A 175 10.02 -0.08 -18.88
CA ASN A 175 9.68 1.08 -19.69
C ASN A 175 9.00 0.72 -21.03
N ALA A 176 9.50 -0.34 -21.69
CA ALA A 176 8.98 -0.80 -22.99
C ALA A 176 7.56 -1.38 -22.90
N ASP A 177 7.25 -2.09 -21.82
CA ASP A 177 5.93 -2.69 -21.62
C ASP A 177 4.85 -1.61 -21.42
N ILE A 178 5.22 -0.46 -20.84
CA ILE A 178 4.33 0.67 -20.62
C ILE A 178 4.17 1.53 -21.87
N LYS A 179 5.28 1.91 -22.51
CA LYS A 179 5.23 2.82 -23.66
C LYS A 179 4.77 2.14 -24.95
N GLY A 180 4.93 0.81 -25.06
CA GLY A 180 4.77 0.06 -26.31
C GLY A 180 5.96 0.23 -27.25
N THR A 181 5.76 -0.07 -28.54
CA THR A 181 6.76 0.14 -29.59
C THR A 181 6.36 1.33 -30.47
N LYS A 182 7.26 1.76 -31.37
CA LYS A 182 6.96 2.83 -32.33
C LYS A 182 5.78 2.47 -33.25
N GLU A 183 5.59 1.19 -33.52
CA GLU A 183 4.59 0.65 -34.42
C GLU A 183 3.27 0.32 -33.70
N LYS A 184 3.31 0.09 -32.38
CA LYS A 184 2.14 -0.31 -31.59
C LYS A 184 2.17 0.28 -30.18
N LYS A 185 1.21 1.15 -29.88
CA LYS A 185 0.95 1.62 -28.50
C LYS A 185 0.56 0.44 -27.61
N ALA A 186 1.02 0.45 -26.37
CA ALA A 186 0.62 -0.55 -25.38
C ALA A 186 -0.88 -0.39 -25.05
N ASP A 187 -1.63 -1.49 -25.06
CA ASP A 187 -2.99 -1.52 -24.52
C ASP A 187 -2.97 -2.16 -23.14
N LEU A 188 -2.54 -1.39 -22.14
CA LEU A 188 -2.30 -1.88 -20.78
C LEU A 188 -3.56 -2.48 -20.15
N ARG A 189 -4.76 -1.98 -20.50
CA ARG A 189 -6.02 -2.47 -19.94
C ARG A 189 -6.36 -3.88 -20.46
N ALA A 190 -5.88 -4.22 -21.66
CA ALA A 190 -6.08 -5.54 -22.23
C ALA A 190 -5.34 -6.63 -21.45
N ASP A 191 -4.28 -6.30 -20.72
CA ASP A 191 -3.46 -7.26 -19.97
C ASP A 191 -3.53 -7.08 -18.45
N TYR A 192 -3.83 -5.88 -17.97
CA TYR A 192 -3.80 -5.51 -16.56
C TYR A 192 -5.12 -4.87 -16.11
N ASP A 193 -5.41 -5.04 -14.82
CA ASP A 193 -6.50 -4.38 -14.11
C ASP A 193 -5.95 -3.39 -13.08
N VAL A 194 -4.77 -3.68 -12.50
CA VAL A 194 -4.08 -2.85 -11.52
C VAL A 194 -2.61 -2.69 -11.90
N LEU A 195 -2.13 -1.44 -11.90
CA LEU A 195 -0.71 -1.11 -12.08
C LEU A 195 -0.17 -0.46 -10.81
N VAL A 196 0.93 -0.97 -10.30
CA VAL A 196 1.57 -0.50 -9.06
C VAL A 196 2.90 0.15 -9.39
N PHE A 197 3.11 1.35 -8.85
CA PHE A 197 4.37 2.06 -8.88
C PHE A 197 4.85 2.21 -7.44
N ALA A 198 6.01 1.60 -7.14
CA ALA A 198 6.66 1.70 -5.84
C ALA A 198 7.21 3.13 -5.60
N ASP A 199 7.77 3.38 -4.42
CA ASP A 199 8.40 4.68 -4.13
C ASP A 199 9.49 4.99 -5.16
N GLU A 200 9.23 5.95 -6.03
CA GLU A 200 10.19 6.41 -7.02
C GLU A 200 9.90 7.87 -7.42
N ASN A 201 10.96 8.63 -7.68
CA ASN A 201 10.81 10.03 -8.09
C ASN A 201 10.15 10.12 -9.48
N ALA A 202 9.22 11.06 -9.65
CA ALA A 202 8.51 11.28 -10.92
C ALA A 202 9.42 11.48 -12.14
N ASN A 203 10.57 12.15 -11.98
CA ASN A 203 11.52 12.33 -13.09
C ASN A 203 12.22 11.02 -13.47
N THR A 204 12.37 10.10 -12.53
CA THR A 204 12.95 8.77 -12.77
C THR A 204 11.94 7.89 -13.50
N ILE A 205 10.69 7.88 -13.04
CA ILE A 205 9.57 7.18 -13.70
C ILE A 205 9.42 7.67 -15.15
N LYS A 206 9.31 8.99 -15.37
CA LYS A 206 9.13 9.57 -16.71
C LYS A 206 10.40 9.53 -17.56
N GLY A 207 11.58 9.60 -16.94
CA GLY A 207 12.87 9.59 -17.64
C GLY A 207 13.32 10.96 -18.18
N THR A 208 12.85 12.07 -17.60
CA THR A 208 13.09 13.44 -18.10
C THR A 208 14.51 13.97 -17.83
N ARG A 209 15.39 13.22 -17.16
CA ARG A 209 16.80 13.60 -16.91
C ARG A 209 17.78 12.47 -17.22
N PRO A 210 18.68 12.65 -18.20
CA PRO A 210 19.84 11.78 -18.39
C PRO A 210 20.82 11.87 -17.20
N GLY A 211 20.76 10.91 -16.27
CA GLY A 211 21.78 10.74 -15.22
C GLY A 211 21.40 11.17 -13.81
N ALA A 212 20.11 11.30 -13.48
CA ALA A 212 19.68 11.35 -12.09
C ALA A 212 19.55 9.91 -11.56
N THR A 213 20.64 9.34 -11.07
CA THR A 213 20.64 8.05 -10.36
C THR A 213 20.08 8.24 -8.95
N PRO A 214 19.05 7.48 -8.50
CA PRO A 214 18.72 7.43 -7.09
C PRO A 214 19.86 6.76 -6.32
N GLY A 215 20.52 7.50 -5.43
CA GLY A 215 21.70 7.03 -4.68
C GLY A 215 22.88 8.01 -4.72
N ALA A 216 22.93 8.88 -5.74
CA ALA A 216 23.62 10.15 -5.57
C ALA A 216 22.69 11.03 -4.75
N GLY A 217 23.13 11.50 -3.57
CA GLY A 217 22.42 12.56 -2.87
C GLY A 217 22.17 13.75 -3.82
N GLY A 218 21.34 14.70 -3.40
CA GLY A 218 20.98 15.88 -4.22
C GLY A 218 22.18 16.56 -4.90
N ALA A 219 21.95 17.56 -5.75
CA ALA A 219 22.98 18.19 -6.59
C ALA A 219 24.32 18.57 -5.89
N GLU A 220 24.34 18.62 -4.56
CA GLU A 220 25.50 18.85 -3.69
C GLU A 220 26.20 17.58 -3.15
N SER A 221 25.78 16.36 -3.52
CA SER A 221 26.39 15.14 -2.98
C SER A 221 27.76 14.84 -3.61
N PRO A 222 28.71 14.30 -2.83
CA PRO A 222 30.01 13.86 -3.37
C PRO A 222 29.89 12.86 -4.53
N MET A 223 28.80 12.08 -4.54
CA MET A 223 28.44 11.12 -5.59
C MET A 223 28.02 11.77 -6.92
N ALA A 224 27.54 13.02 -6.91
CA ALA A 224 27.23 13.77 -8.14
C ALA A 224 28.48 14.05 -8.99
N ARG A 225 29.68 13.95 -8.38
CA ARG A 225 30.99 14.17 -9.02
C ARG A 225 31.71 12.88 -9.42
N MET A 226 31.12 11.71 -9.19
CA MET A 226 31.73 10.43 -9.61
C MET A 226 31.63 10.27 -11.14
N PRO A 227 32.70 9.81 -11.83
CA PRO A 227 32.64 9.53 -13.25
C PRO A 227 31.52 8.53 -13.54
N ARG A 228 30.61 8.88 -14.47
CA ARG A 228 29.49 8.03 -14.85
C ARG A 228 30.02 6.67 -15.32
N GLN A 229 29.65 5.60 -14.62
CA GLN A 229 29.97 4.22 -15.04
C GLN A 229 29.29 3.93 -16.38
N GLY A 230 30.06 3.94 -17.48
CA GLY A 230 29.70 3.39 -18.79
C GLY A 230 28.47 3.99 -19.48
N SER A 231 28.38 3.80 -20.80
CA SER A 231 27.10 3.91 -21.52
C SER A 231 26.28 2.65 -21.19
N VAL A 232 25.11 2.84 -20.58
CA VAL A 232 24.16 1.75 -20.36
C VAL A 232 23.54 1.39 -21.73
N PRO A 233 23.30 0.11 -22.07
CA PRO A 233 22.63 -0.22 -23.33
C PRO A 233 21.29 0.55 -23.46
N PRO A 234 20.93 1.10 -24.63
CA PRO A 234 19.77 1.98 -24.81
C PRO A 234 18.43 1.40 -24.30
N GLU A 235 18.28 0.08 -24.33
CA GLU A 235 17.11 -0.65 -23.83
C GLU A 235 16.91 -0.53 -22.31
N TYR A 236 17.98 -0.26 -21.56
CA TYR A 236 18.00 -0.09 -20.11
C TYR A 236 18.08 1.39 -19.69
N GLU A 237 17.98 2.32 -20.64
CA GLU A 237 18.04 3.76 -20.36
C GLU A 237 16.65 4.41 -20.22
N GLY A 238 16.66 5.61 -19.65
CA GLY A 238 15.49 6.50 -19.59
C GLY A 238 14.38 6.05 -18.64
N GLY A 239 13.15 6.41 -19.00
CA GLY A 239 11.91 6.10 -18.30
C GLY A 239 10.78 5.90 -19.31
N ILE A 240 9.53 5.98 -18.86
CA ILE A 240 8.37 5.67 -19.70
C ILE A 240 8.07 6.74 -20.78
N GLY A 241 8.66 7.93 -20.67
CA GLY A 241 8.43 9.03 -21.62
C GLY A 241 7.01 9.61 -21.55
N GLN A 242 6.70 10.53 -22.46
CA GLN A 242 5.34 11.07 -22.56
C GLN A 242 4.38 10.01 -23.12
N GLU A 243 4.86 9.16 -24.00
CA GLU A 243 4.10 8.05 -24.59
C GLU A 243 3.61 7.08 -23.52
N GLY A 244 4.46 6.74 -22.55
CA GLY A 244 4.06 5.91 -21.42
C GLY A 244 3.10 6.61 -20.47
N VAL A 245 3.25 7.92 -20.23
CA VAL A 245 2.26 8.71 -19.47
C VAL A 245 0.90 8.67 -20.15
N ASP A 246 0.84 8.86 -21.47
CA ASP A 246 -0.41 8.83 -22.24
C ASP A 246 -1.03 7.43 -22.23
N ALA A 247 -0.21 6.36 -22.29
CA ALA A 247 -0.68 4.99 -22.17
C ALA A 247 -1.28 4.70 -20.78
N LEU A 248 -0.65 5.18 -19.70
CA LEU A 248 -1.18 5.05 -18.35
C LEU A 248 -2.47 5.87 -18.15
N LYS A 249 -2.58 7.05 -18.77
CA LYS A 249 -3.84 7.81 -18.79
C LYS A 249 -4.95 7.00 -19.45
N ALA A 250 -4.71 6.49 -20.66
CA ALA A 250 -5.67 5.65 -21.37
C ALA A 250 -6.05 4.38 -20.57
N PHE A 251 -5.10 3.81 -19.82
CA PHE A 251 -5.36 2.68 -18.92
C PHE A 251 -6.37 3.04 -17.81
N VAL A 252 -6.16 4.16 -17.11
CA VAL A 252 -7.06 4.61 -16.05
C VAL A 252 -8.41 5.03 -16.65
N GLU A 253 -8.43 5.74 -17.77
CA GLU A 253 -9.67 6.15 -18.45
C GLU A 253 -10.57 4.94 -18.78
N LYS A 254 -9.98 3.79 -19.16
CA LYS A 254 -10.69 2.53 -19.45
C LYS A 254 -11.00 1.68 -18.19
N GLY A 255 -10.98 2.27 -16.99
CA GLY A 255 -11.32 1.56 -15.76
C GLY A 255 -10.17 0.82 -15.08
N GLY A 256 -8.92 1.11 -15.45
CA GLY A 256 -7.74 0.61 -14.75
C GLY A 256 -7.52 1.29 -13.41
N ILE A 257 -6.83 0.62 -12.49
CA ILE A 257 -6.43 1.17 -11.19
C ILE A 257 -4.93 1.43 -11.17
N LEU A 258 -4.53 2.68 -10.98
CA LEU A 258 -3.14 3.07 -10.77
C LEU A 258 -2.87 3.26 -9.28
N VAL A 259 -1.97 2.47 -8.71
CA VAL A 259 -1.54 2.56 -7.31
C VAL A 259 -0.17 3.20 -7.26
N ALA A 260 -0.06 4.34 -6.59
CA ALA A 260 1.16 5.13 -6.51
C ALA A 260 1.67 5.19 -5.07
N LEU A 261 2.76 4.48 -4.78
CA LEU A 261 3.37 4.45 -3.45
C LEU A 261 4.32 5.63 -3.26
N ASN A 262 4.18 6.32 -2.14
CA ASN A 262 5.06 7.37 -1.66
C ASN A 262 5.43 8.39 -2.76
N GLY A 263 6.69 8.47 -3.19
CA GLY A 263 7.16 9.40 -4.22
C GLY A 263 6.48 9.24 -5.58
N ALA A 264 5.97 8.04 -5.93
CA ALA A 264 5.21 7.86 -7.16
C ALA A 264 3.86 8.61 -7.12
N SER A 265 3.35 8.97 -5.93
CA SER A 265 2.16 9.81 -5.83
C SER A 265 2.39 11.19 -6.43
N ASP A 266 3.60 11.76 -6.33
CA ASP A 266 3.91 13.04 -6.98
C ASP A 266 3.89 12.92 -8.52
N PHE A 267 4.28 11.77 -9.08
CA PHE A 267 4.13 11.47 -10.51
C PHE A 267 2.66 11.44 -10.92
N ALA A 268 1.83 10.73 -10.17
CA ALA A 268 0.40 10.65 -10.42
C ALA A 268 -0.27 12.04 -10.33
N ILE A 269 0.09 12.84 -9.32
CA ILE A 269 -0.39 14.21 -9.16
C ILE A 269 0.02 15.07 -10.36
N SER A 270 1.31 15.10 -10.72
CA SER A 270 1.81 16.04 -11.74
C SER A 270 1.37 15.67 -13.16
N GLU A 271 1.34 14.38 -13.49
CA GLU A 271 1.08 13.94 -14.86
C GLU A 271 -0.43 13.77 -15.15
N PHE A 272 -1.23 13.35 -14.16
CA PHE A 272 -2.67 13.12 -14.32
C PHE A 272 -3.52 14.30 -13.83
N GLY A 273 -2.95 15.19 -13.01
CA GLY A 273 -3.70 16.29 -12.39
C GLY A 273 -4.64 15.82 -11.28
N ALA A 274 -4.27 14.75 -10.56
CA ALA A 274 -5.06 14.26 -9.43
C ALA A 274 -5.33 15.40 -8.41
N PRO A 275 -6.54 15.50 -7.81
CA PRO A 275 -6.97 16.60 -6.94
C PRO A 275 -6.35 16.56 -5.53
N ALA A 276 -5.03 16.41 -5.50
CA ALA A 276 -4.17 16.37 -4.34
C ALA A 276 -2.86 17.12 -4.63
N ARG A 277 -2.22 17.63 -3.59
CA ARG A 277 -0.91 18.27 -3.67
C ARG A 277 -0.09 17.86 -2.47
N ASN A 278 1.16 17.49 -2.70
CA ASN A 278 2.14 17.29 -1.64
C ASN A 278 2.44 18.63 -0.94
N THR A 279 2.12 18.72 0.35
CA THR A 279 2.30 19.93 1.17
C THR A 279 3.72 20.08 1.69
N LEU A 280 4.52 19.01 1.64
CA LEU A 280 5.91 19.03 2.10
C LEU A 280 6.89 19.49 1.00
N THR A 281 6.42 19.62 -0.24
CA THR A 281 7.23 20.09 -1.37
C THR A 281 7.79 21.49 -1.11
N GLY A 282 9.11 21.60 -1.16
CA GLY A 282 9.82 22.88 -0.99
C GLY A 282 9.90 23.38 0.45
N ILE A 283 9.47 22.59 1.44
CA ILE A 283 9.70 22.94 2.83
C ILE A 283 11.17 22.71 3.18
N ASP A 284 11.78 23.73 3.77
CA ASP A 284 13.17 23.67 4.20
C ASP A 284 13.35 22.64 5.33
N ARG A 285 14.44 21.88 5.28
CA ARG A 285 14.76 20.82 6.25
C ARG A 285 14.97 21.35 7.68
N THR A 286 15.27 22.64 7.84
CA THR A 286 15.34 23.29 9.16
C THR A 286 13.95 23.53 9.77
N LYS A 287 12.88 23.51 8.97
CA LYS A 287 11.49 23.69 9.41
C LYS A 287 10.76 22.36 9.56
N PHE A 288 10.92 21.46 8.62
CA PHE A 288 10.35 20.11 8.68
C PHE A 288 11.44 19.06 8.63
N PHE A 289 11.47 18.19 9.64
CA PHE A 289 12.40 17.07 9.69
C PHE A 289 11.79 15.87 10.41
N CYS A 290 11.60 14.79 9.66
CA CYS A 290 11.04 13.53 10.14
C CYS A 290 11.85 12.36 9.55
N PRO A 291 13.00 12.02 10.15
CA PRO A 291 13.88 10.96 9.65
C PRO A 291 13.39 9.58 10.10
N THR A 292 12.86 8.76 9.19
CA THR A 292 12.36 7.40 9.47
C THR A 292 11.71 7.28 10.85
N SER A 293 10.49 7.79 10.95
CA SER A 293 9.70 7.80 12.20
C SER A 293 8.39 7.04 12.00
N ILE A 294 7.75 6.69 13.12
CA ILE A 294 6.42 6.09 13.12
C ILE A 294 5.42 7.15 13.57
N LEU A 295 4.46 7.43 12.70
CA LEU A 295 3.46 8.48 12.91
C LEU A 295 2.06 7.91 13.07
N ARG A 296 1.25 8.56 13.91
CA ARG A 296 -0.17 8.30 14.06
C ARG A 296 -0.92 8.75 12.81
N ILE A 297 -1.80 7.90 12.31
CA ILE A 297 -2.77 8.24 11.26
C ILE A 297 -4.17 7.82 11.70
N LEU A 298 -5.16 8.63 11.33
CA LEU A 298 -6.58 8.34 11.46
C LEU A 298 -7.08 7.75 10.15
N VAL A 299 -7.81 6.64 10.19
CA VAL A 299 -8.24 5.88 9.01
C VAL A 299 -9.76 5.79 8.95
N ASP A 300 -10.32 6.15 7.81
CA ASP A 300 -11.71 5.86 7.44
C ASP A 300 -11.79 4.40 6.94
N ASN A 301 -12.01 3.49 7.90
CA ASN A 301 -12.05 2.05 7.66
C ASN A 301 -13.37 1.53 7.08
N GLU A 302 -14.29 2.43 6.73
CA GLU A 302 -15.52 2.13 5.98
C GLU A 302 -15.33 2.31 4.46
N THR A 303 -14.19 2.85 4.04
CA THR A 303 -13.83 2.98 2.63
C THR A 303 -13.08 1.75 2.10
N PRO A 304 -13.19 1.43 0.80
CA PRO A 304 -12.51 0.26 0.23
C PRO A 304 -11.01 0.16 0.50
N ILE A 305 -10.29 1.28 0.48
CA ILE A 305 -8.86 1.34 0.75
C ILE A 305 -8.55 1.24 2.26
N GLY A 306 -9.46 1.68 3.13
CA GLY A 306 -9.35 1.59 4.58
C GLY A 306 -9.85 0.27 5.18
N TYR A 307 -10.48 -0.61 4.39
CA TYR A 307 -11.04 -1.86 4.88
C TYR A 307 -10.06 -2.71 5.70
N GLY A 308 -10.55 -3.22 6.84
CA GLY A 308 -9.75 -4.05 7.75
C GLY A 308 -8.68 -3.30 8.56
N MET A 309 -8.51 -1.99 8.35
CA MET A 309 -7.65 -1.16 9.20
C MET A 309 -8.37 -0.77 10.50
N PRO A 310 -7.64 -0.61 11.63
CA PRO A 310 -8.17 0.10 12.79
C PRO A 310 -8.41 1.58 12.46
N LYS A 311 -9.25 2.27 13.25
CA LYS A 311 -9.53 3.71 13.08
C LYS A 311 -8.29 4.58 13.34
N GLU A 312 -7.37 4.09 14.13
CA GLU A 312 -6.06 4.70 14.36
C GLU A 312 -4.98 3.65 14.07
N ALA A 313 -3.97 4.03 13.29
CA ALA A 313 -2.87 3.15 12.92
C ALA A 313 -1.52 3.87 13.02
N ALA A 314 -0.47 3.07 13.16
CA ALA A 314 0.90 3.53 13.15
C ALA A 314 1.49 3.35 11.75
N ALA A 315 1.93 4.44 11.12
CA ALA A 315 2.45 4.44 9.76
C ALA A 315 3.94 4.82 9.71
N MET A 316 4.72 4.05 8.96
CA MET A 316 6.12 4.39 8.68
C MET A 316 6.20 5.62 7.77
N PHE A 317 6.90 6.65 8.26
CA PHE A 317 7.20 7.86 7.53
C PHE A 317 8.68 7.87 7.13
N VAL A 318 8.97 7.63 5.85
CA VAL A 318 10.34 7.62 5.31
C VAL A 318 10.38 8.38 4.00
N ASN A 319 10.86 9.62 4.04
CA ASN A 319 10.72 10.57 2.92
C ASN A 319 9.28 10.58 2.38
N SER A 320 8.32 10.52 3.30
CA SER A 320 6.91 10.33 2.99
C SER A 320 6.20 11.64 2.72
N LEU A 321 4.99 11.52 2.17
CA LEU A 321 4.20 12.65 1.73
C LEU A 321 3.06 12.95 2.71
N ALA A 322 2.66 14.21 2.69
CA ALA A 322 1.41 14.67 3.26
C ALA A 322 0.67 15.46 2.19
N PHE A 323 -0.63 15.20 2.05
CA PHE A 323 -1.42 15.77 0.97
C PHE A 323 -2.43 16.79 1.50
N SER A 324 -2.51 17.93 0.81
CA SER A 324 -3.71 18.75 0.80
C SER A 324 -4.54 18.39 -0.41
N THR A 325 -5.85 18.36 -0.25
CA THR A 325 -6.79 18.01 -1.31
C THR A 325 -7.71 19.19 -1.62
N SER A 326 -8.04 19.40 -2.89
CA SER A 326 -8.97 20.45 -3.33
C SER A 326 -10.35 19.89 -3.64
N SER A 327 -11.35 20.75 -3.86
CA SER A 327 -12.59 20.32 -4.50
C SER A 327 -12.25 19.70 -5.86
N PRO A 328 -12.69 18.46 -6.14
CA PRO A 328 -12.36 17.80 -7.40
C PRO A 328 -13.07 18.50 -8.58
N PRO A 329 -12.47 18.53 -9.78
CA PRO A 329 -13.16 18.90 -11.02
C PRO A 329 -14.32 17.93 -11.33
N PHE A 330 -15.18 18.29 -12.30
CA PHE A 330 -16.42 17.55 -12.63
C PHE A 330 -16.24 16.04 -12.88
N ASP A 331 -15.13 15.64 -13.50
CA ASP A 331 -14.81 14.26 -13.88
C ASP A 331 -13.93 13.51 -12.87
N TRP A 332 -13.80 14.08 -11.67
CA TRP A 332 -13.06 13.51 -10.56
C TRP A 332 -13.95 13.28 -9.35
N ASP A 333 -13.67 12.20 -8.63
CA ASP A 333 -14.08 12.03 -7.24
C ASP A 333 -12.83 11.87 -6.36
N ARG A 334 -12.92 12.28 -5.10
CA ARG A 334 -11.80 12.24 -4.16
C ARG A 334 -12.29 11.93 -2.75
N LYS A 335 -11.70 10.89 -2.16
CA LYS A 335 -11.91 10.49 -0.77
C LYS A 335 -10.57 10.46 -0.03
N VAL A 336 -10.50 11.19 1.08
CA VAL A 336 -9.40 11.03 2.06
C VAL A 336 -9.68 9.76 2.84
N VAL A 337 -8.75 8.80 2.75
CA VAL A 337 -8.88 7.48 3.41
C VAL A 337 -8.13 7.47 4.73
N ALA A 338 -6.97 8.13 4.77
CA ALA A 338 -6.23 8.32 6.01
C ALA A 338 -5.67 9.74 6.09
N SER A 339 -5.57 10.28 7.30
CA SER A 339 -5.03 11.61 7.58
C SER A 339 -4.20 11.61 8.86
N TYR A 340 -3.23 12.51 8.96
CA TYR A 340 -2.56 12.77 10.23
C TYR A 340 -3.53 13.49 11.19
N PRO A 341 -3.48 13.20 12.50
CA PRO A 341 -4.33 13.84 13.49
C PRO A 341 -4.00 15.34 13.62
N GLU A 342 -4.77 16.04 14.46
CA GLU A 342 -4.53 17.45 14.76
C GLU A 342 -3.31 17.66 15.68
N GLU A 343 -3.03 16.70 16.54
CA GLU A 343 -1.96 16.72 17.53
C GLU A 343 -1.46 15.30 17.80
N GLU A 344 -0.32 15.19 18.47
CA GLU A 344 0.32 13.92 18.81
C GLU A 344 0.57 13.02 17.59
N VAL A 345 1.07 13.61 16.51
CA VAL A 345 1.36 12.90 15.27
C VAL A 345 2.51 11.90 15.45
N LEU A 346 3.50 12.20 16.28
CA LEU A 346 4.65 11.33 16.52
C LEU A 346 4.33 10.23 17.53
N LEU A 347 4.43 8.96 17.12
CA LEU A 347 4.36 7.81 18.04
C LEU A 347 5.74 7.31 18.46
N SER A 348 6.69 7.31 17.52
CA SER A 348 8.07 6.91 17.80
C SER A 348 9.04 7.50 16.78
N GLY A 349 10.26 7.80 17.23
CA GLY A 349 11.29 8.46 16.42
C GLY A 349 11.31 9.96 16.66
N TRP A 350 11.65 10.73 15.62
CA TRP A 350 11.80 12.19 15.71
C TRP A 350 10.87 12.89 14.74
N LEU A 351 10.27 13.99 15.19
CA LEU A 351 9.47 14.88 14.35
C LEU A 351 9.75 16.33 14.74
N MET A 352 10.04 17.14 13.73
CA MET A 352 10.13 18.59 13.80
C MET A 352 9.25 19.18 12.71
N GLY A 353 8.46 20.20 13.04
CA GLY A 353 7.50 20.79 12.12
C GLY A 353 6.21 19.98 12.01
N GLU A 354 5.70 19.45 13.13
CA GLU A 354 4.47 18.65 13.18
C GLU A 354 3.29 19.35 12.50
N GLU A 355 3.20 20.69 12.62
CA GLU A 355 2.18 21.53 12.02
C GLU A 355 2.06 21.35 10.48
N TYR A 356 3.13 20.92 9.81
CA TYR A 356 3.11 20.66 8.37
C TYR A 356 2.41 19.35 7.99
N LEU A 357 2.21 18.44 8.95
CA LEU A 357 1.48 17.18 8.79
C LEU A 357 0.05 17.28 9.30
N THR A 358 -0.20 18.08 10.34
CA THR A 358 -1.51 18.11 11.02
C THR A 358 -2.68 18.28 10.04
N ARG A 359 -3.70 17.43 10.20
CA ARG A 359 -4.93 17.39 9.38
C ARG A 359 -4.69 17.16 7.88
N LYS A 360 -3.48 16.87 7.43
CA LYS A 360 -3.19 16.52 6.03
C LYS A 360 -3.53 15.06 5.77
N ALA A 361 -3.88 14.75 4.53
CA ALA A 361 -4.15 13.38 4.11
C ALA A 361 -2.84 12.60 3.96
N ALA A 362 -2.83 11.35 4.42
CA ALA A 362 -1.76 10.38 4.24
C ALA A 362 -2.08 9.40 3.10
N VAL A 363 -3.37 9.10 2.88
CA VAL A 363 -3.84 8.22 1.81
C VAL A 363 -5.09 8.83 1.16
N VAL A 364 -5.11 8.88 -0.17
CA VAL A 364 -6.22 9.46 -0.95
C VAL A 364 -6.63 8.49 -2.06
N ASP A 365 -7.90 8.13 -2.10
CA ASP A 365 -8.53 7.41 -3.21
C ASP A 365 -9.18 8.44 -4.14
N THR A 366 -8.80 8.42 -5.42
CA THR A 366 -9.40 9.28 -6.43
C THR A 366 -9.97 8.44 -7.56
N LYS A 367 -11.16 8.83 -8.03
CA LYS A 367 -11.75 8.30 -9.26
C LYS A 367 -11.52 9.32 -10.37
N TRP A 368 -11.08 8.85 -11.53
CA TRP A 368 -10.96 9.67 -12.73
C TRP A 368 -11.51 8.90 -13.92
N LYS A 369 -12.52 9.46 -14.58
CA LYS A 369 -13.34 8.74 -15.56
C LYS A 369 -13.85 7.41 -14.97
N ASP A 370 -13.60 6.28 -15.64
CA ASP A 370 -14.05 4.96 -15.18
C ASP A 370 -13.06 4.28 -14.24
N GLY A 371 -11.82 4.77 -14.15
CA GLY A 371 -10.75 4.18 -13.35
C GLY A 371 -10.43 4.94 -12.07
N ARG A 372 -9.33 4.54 -11.44
CA ARG A 372 -8.90 5.06 -10.14
C ARG A 372 -7.41 5.33 -10.10
N ILE A 373 -7.05 6.33 -9.30
CA ILE A 373 -5.68 6.64 -8.93
C ILE A 373 -5.63 6.69 -7.41
N ILE A 374 -4.86 5.79 -6.82
CA ILE A 374 -4.75 5.63 -5.36
C ILE A 374 -3.38 6.16 -4.94
N LEU A 375 -3.38 7.23 -4.15
CA LEU A 375 -2.18 7.90 -3.65
C LEU A 375 -1.92 7.43 -2.23
N ILE A 376 -0.83 6.69 -2.00
CA ILE A 376 -0.43 6.20 -0.68
C ILE A 376 0.84 6.93 -0.28
N GLY A 377 0.71 8.01 0.50
CA GLY A 377 1.83 8.91 0.82
C GLY A 377 2.76 8.39 1.91
N VAL A 378 2.35 7.37 2.67
CA VAL A 378 3.16 6.67 3.68
C VAL A 378 3.85 5.45 3.09
N ARG A 379 4.92 4.96 3.72
CA ARG A 379 5.60 3.72 3.29
C ARG A 379 4.85 2.49 3.83
N CYS A 380 3.68 2.23 3.26
CA CYS A 380 2.73 1.23 3.74
C CYS A 380 3.30 -0.20 3.81
N GLN A 381 4.29 -0.52 2.95
CA GLN A 381 4.96 -1.82 2.89
C GLN A 381 6.42 -1.80 3.35
N ASN A 382 6.91 -0.67 3.89
CA ASN A 382 8.33 -0.40 4.14
C ASN A 382 9.15 -1.63 4.56
N ARG A 383 10.11 -2.02 3.72
CA ARG A 383 11.05 -3.13 3.96
C ARG A 383 10.39 -4.47 4.33
N ALA A 384 9.15 -4.69 3.91
CA ALA A 384 8.34 -5.82 4.33
C ALA A 384 8.22 -5.99 5.87
N GLN A 385 8.22 -4.88 6.63
CA GLN A 385 8.06 -4.89 8.09
C GLN A 385 6.76 -4.21 8.56
N SER A 386 6.20 -3.29 7.77
CA SER A 386 5.00 -2.52 8.13
C SER A 386 3.67 -3.29 7.97
N HIS A 387 3.56 -4.49 8.54
CA HIS A 387 2.36 -5.33 8.43
C HIS A 387 1.07 -4.59 8.86
N GLY A 388 1.17 -3.65 9.81
CA GLY A 388 0.06 -2.82 10.27
C GLY A 388 -0.57 -1.96 9.17
N THR A 389 0.16 -1.63 8.09
CA THR A 389 -0.31 -0.76 7.00
C THR A 389 -0.35 -1.41 5.63
N TYR A 390 0.02 -2.69 5.49
CA TYR A 390 -0.05 -3.42 4.21
C TYR A 390 -1.41 -3.31 3.53
N LYS A 391 -2.49 -3.29 4.33
CA LYS A 391 -3.86 -3.28 3.83
C LYS A 391 -4.16 -2.12 2.90
N PHE A 392 -3.48 -0.97 3.01
CA PHE A 392 -3.66 0.10 2.00
C PHE A 392 -3.29 -0.37 0.60
N LEU A 393 -2.16 -1.07 0.45
CA LEU A 393 -1.74 -1.67 -0.82
C LEU A 393 -2.63 -2.86 -1.17
N LEU A 394 -2.85 -3.79 -0.24
CA LEU A 394 -3.63 -5.01 -0.52
C LEU A 394 -5.08 -4.72 -0.90
N ASN A 395 -5.70 -3.71 -0.28
CA ASN A 395 -7.04 -3.25 -0.63
C ASN A 395 -7.08 -2.58 -2.00
N ALA A 396 -6.01 -1.88 -2.41
CA ALA A 396 -5.91 -1.32 -3.75
C ALA A 396 -5.85 -2.42 -4.83
N LEU A 397 -5.16 -3.54 -4.53
CA LEU A 397 -5.12 -4.71 -5.41
C LEU A 397 -6.45 -5.45 -5.47
N LEU A 398 -7.14 -5.58 -4.33
CA LEU A 398 -8.44 -6.25 -4.20
C LEU A 398 -9.59 -5.23 -4.07
N TYR A 399 -9.57 -4.23 -4.93
CA TYR A 399 -10.59 -3.18 -4.94
C TYR A 399 -11.94 -3.79 -5.37
N PRO A 400 -13.02 -3.63 -4.57
CA PRO A 400 -14.33 -4.18 -4.92
C PRO A 400 -14.93 -3.47 -6.14
N GLU A 401 -15.65 -4.20 -6.98
CA GLU A 401 -16.34 -3.60 -8.12
C GLU A 401 -17.40 -2.59 -7.65
N ALA A 402 -17.45 -1.44 -8.31
CA ALA A 402 -18.55 -0.50 -8.12
C ALA A 402 -19.85 -1.16 -8.57
N LYS A 403 -20.93 -0.99 -7.80
CA LYS A 403 -22.27 -1.40 -8.23
C LYS A 403 -22.81 -0.50 -9.33
#